data_AF-A0A528FT42-F1
#
_entry.id   AF-A0A528FT42-F1
#
_cell.length_a   1.000
_cell.length_b   1.000
_cell.length_c   1.000
_cell.angle_alpha   90.00
_cell.angle_beta   90.00
_cell.angle_gamma   90.00
#
_symmetry.space_group_name_H-M   'P 1'
#
loop_
_entity.id
_entity.type
_entity.pdbx_description
1 polymer ?
#
loop_
_entity_poly.entity_id
_entity_poly.type
_entity_poly.pdbx_seq_one_letter_code
_entity_poly.pdbx_strand_id
1 'polypeptide(L)'
;ISGAHLNPAVTLGVFLAGRMQAKDVIPYWIAQVIGAIIASLALWIIVSGQVGGHTGGFGANGWDTTKWGVSSALLWELIGTFTFVTVI
;
A
#
# COMPACT_ATOMS: atom_id res chain seq x y z
N ILE A 1 -16.16 -12.56 -0.34
CA ILE A 1 -15.69 -12.51 1.06
C ILE A 1 -15.42 -11.06 1.47
N SER A 2 -14.37 -10.40 0.96
CA SER A 2 -14.00 -9.04 1.41
C SER A 2 -13.97 -7.96 0.31
N GLY A 3 -14.54 -8.19 -0.87
CA GLY A 3 -14.47 -7.23 -1.99
C GLY A 3 -13.05 -6.96 -2.53
N ALA A 4 -12.03 -7.66 -2.02
CA ALA A 4 -10.63 -7.56 -2.43
C ALA A 4 -10.06 -6.13 -2.42
N HIS A 5 -10.40 -5.31 -1.42
CA HIS A 5 -9.86 -3.95 -1.32
C HIS A 5 -8.33 -3.92 -1.28
N LEU A 6 -7.72 -4.83 -0.48
CA LEU A 6 -6.27 -5.07 -0.35
C LEU A 6 -5.38 -3.83 -0.17
N ASN A 7 -5.98 -2.68 0.16
CA ASN A 7 -5.34 -1.38 0.24
C ASN A 7 -6.17 -0.47 1.17
N PRO A 8 -5.55 0.17 2.18
CA PRO A 8 -6.25 1.05 3.11
C PRO A 8 -6.97 2.24 2.46
N ALA A 9 -6.38 2.86 1.44
CA ALA A 9 -6.98 3.98 0.71
C ALA A 9 -8.22 3.55 -0.08
N VAL A 10 -8.21 2.33 -0.64
CA VAL A 10 -9.38 1.74 -1.31
C VAL A 10 -10.49 1.48 -0.30
N THR A 11 -10.17 0.88 0.85
CA THR A 11 -11.14 0.69 1.95
C THR A 11 -11.76 2.01 2.38
N LEU A 12 -10.95 3.07 2.52
CA LEU A 12 -11.44 4.41 2.84
C LEU A 12 -12.36 4.96 1.74
N GLY A 13 -11.97 4.85 0.47
CA GLY A 13 -12.78 5.30 -0.66
C GLY A 13 -14.15 4.61 -0.74
N VAL A 14 -14.17 3.29 -0.57
CA VAL A 14 -15.42 2.50 -0.56
C VAL A 14 -16.30 2.88 0.63
N PHE A 15 -15.70 3.12 1.81
CA PHE A 15 -16.43 3.61 2.98
C PHE A 15 -17.05 4.99 2.75
N LEU A 16 -16.27 5.96 2.26
CA LEU A 16 -16.73 7.31 1.97
C LEU A 16 -17.78 7.36 0.86
N ALA A 17 -17.74 6.40 -0.08
CA ALA A 17 -18.77 6.22 -1.10
C ALA A 17 -20.08 5.57 -0.57
N GLY A 18 -20.17 5.28 0.73
CA GLY A 18 -21.34 4.67 1.36
C GLY A 18 -21.53 3.18 1.05
N ARG A 19 -20.47 2.51 0.57
CA ARG A 19 -20.50 1.11 0.11
C ARG A 19 -19.95 0.11 1.16
N MET A 20 -19.59 0.58 2.35
CA MET A 20 -19.09 -0.23 3.47
C MET A 20 -19.57 0.35 4.81
N GLN A 21 -19.79 -0.51 5.81
CA GLN A 21 -20.12 -0.05 7.16
C GLN A 21 -18.86 0.39 7.91
N ALA A 22 -18.96 1.45 8.72
CA ALA A 22 -17.83 1.99 9.49
C ALA A 22 -17.12 0.93 10.36
N LYS A 23 -17.89 -0.03 10.91
CA LYS A 23 -17.38 -1.09 11.78
C LYS A 23 -16.41 -2.05 11.06
N ASP A 24 -16.48 -2.13 9.73
CA ASP A 24 -15.67 -3.05 8.93
C ASP A 24 -14.34 -2.42 8.49
N VAL A 25 -14.19 -1.10 8.56
CA VAL A 25 -13.00 -0.37 8.09
C VAL A 25 -11.73 -0.80 8.84
N ILE A 26 -11.78 -0.77 10.18
CA ILE A 26 -10.62 -1.09 11.02
C ILE A 26 -10.19 -2.57 10.87
N PRO A 27 -11.10 -3.57 10.92
CA PRO A 27 -10.74 -4.95 10.62
C PRO A 27 -10.08 -5.13 9.25
N TYR A 28 -10.55 -4.42 8.22
CA TYR A 28 -9.94 -4.46 6.89
C TYR A 28 -8.50 -3.93 6.90
N TRP A 29 -8.28 -2.76 7.51
CA TRP A 29 -6.94 -2.19 7.60
C TRP A 29 -5.97 -3.08 8.38
N ILE A 30 -6.42 -3.68 9.49
CA ILE A 30 -5.59 -4.62 10.26
C ILE A 30 -5.21 -5.84 9.39
N ALA A 31 -6.18 -6.45 8.71
CA ALA A 31 -5.91 -7.59 7.84
C ALA A 31 -4.96 -7.23 6.68
N GLN A 32 -5.12 -6.04 6.10
CA GLN A 32 -4.26 -5.53 5.03
C GLN A 32 -2.81 -5.31 5.50
N VAL A 33 -2.62 -4.68 6.66
CA VAL A 33 -1.28 -4.43 7.22
C VAL A 33 -0.60 -5.75 7.61
N ILE A 34 -1.31 -6.67 8.27
CA ILE A 34 -0.76 -7.99 8.61
C ILE A 34 -0.40 -8.76 7.34
N GLY A 35 -1.29 -8.76 6.33
CA GLY A 35 -1.03 -9.39 5.04
C GLY A 35 0.21 -8.81 4.34
N ALA A 36 0.36 -7.48 4.34
CA ALA A 36 1.54 -6.80 3.78
C ALA A 36 2.83 -7.19 4.51
N ILE A 37 2.83 -7.25 5.84
CA ILE A 37 3.99 -7.67 6.64
C ILE A 37 4.39 -9.11 6.30
N ILE A 38 3.42 -10.02 6.25
CA ILE A 38 3.68 -11.44 5.91
C ILE A 38 4.20 -11.56 4.48
N ALA A 39 3.63 -10.81 3.53
CA ALA A 39 4.09 -10.81 2.15
C ALA A 39 5.53 -10.27 2.00
N SER A 40 5.86 -9.17 2.68
CA SER A 40 7.22 -8.63 2.71
C SER A 40 8.21 -9.61 3.36
N LEU A 41 7.81 -10.32 4.43
CA LEU A 41 8.65 -11.36 5.04
C LEU A 41 8.90 -12.52 4.09
N ALA A 42 7.86 -12.99 3.39
CA ALA A 42 8.01 -14.04 2.38
C ALA A 42 8.94 -13.59 1.26
N LEU A 43 8.80 -12.36 0.77
CA LEU A 43 9.70 -11.79 -0.24
C LEU A 43 11.14 -11.70 0.27
N TRP A 44 11.34 -11.27 1.52
CA TRP A 44 12.66 -11.22 2.15
C TRP A 44 13.33 -12.60 2.17
N ILE A 45 12.60 -13.66 2.54
CA ILE A 45 13.12 -15.04 2.51
C ILE A 45 13.57 -15.42 1.09
N ILE A 46 12.75 -15.10 0.08
CA ILE A 46 13.05 -15.40 -1.33
C ILE A 46 14.33 -14.69 -1.78
N VAL A 47 14.43 -13.37 -1.56
CA VAL A 47 15.57 -12.59 -2.06
C VAL A 47 16.84 -12.77 -1.22
N SER A 48 16.73 -13.30 0.00
CA SER A 48 17.90 -13.66 0.82
C SER A 48 18.75 -14.78 0.19
N GLY A 49 18.17 -15.58 -0.73
CA GLY A 49 18.90 -16.56 -1.52
C GLY A 49 19.60 -15.99 -2.77
N GLN A 50 19.47 -14.69 -3.04
CA GLN A 50 20.01 -14.08 -4.25
C GLN A 50 21.55 -14.04 -4.22
N VAL A 51 22.20 -14.66 -5.22
CA VAL A 51 23.66 -14.55 -5.41
C VAL A 51 24.00 -13.08 -5.70
N GLY A 52 24.91 -12.51 -4.91
CA GLY A 52 25.25 -11.08 -4.98
C GLY A 52 24.44 -10.17 -4.04
N GLY A 53 23.49 -10.72 -3.27
CA GLY A 53 22.69 -9.99 -2.30
C GLY A 53 21.55 -9.16 -2.91
N HIS A 54 20.64 -8.70 -2.05
CA HIS A 54 19.51 -7.84 -2.43
C HIS A 54 19.55 -6.52 -1.68
N THR A 55 19.46 -5.41 -2.40
CA THR A 55 19.29 -4.06 -1.85
C THR A 55 17.98 -3.47 -2.38
N GLY A 56 16.95 -3.41 -1.55
CA GLY A 56 15.63 -2.93 -1.95
C GLY A 56 14.65 -2.82 -0.79
N GLY A 57 13.57 -2.07 -0.99
CA GLY A 57 12.55 -1.79 0.04
C GLY A 57 11.45 -2.85 0.17
N PHE A 58 11.62 -4.05 -0.39
CA PHE A 58 10.62 -5.14 -0.36
C PHE A 58 9.23 -4.71 -0.84
N GLY A 59 9.18 -3.88 -1.90
CA GLY A 59 7.95 -3.36 -2.49
C GLY A 59 7.49 -2.01 -1.93
N ALA A 60 8.16 -1.45 -0.93
CA ALA A 60 7.92 -0.07 -0.51
C ALA A 60 8.34 0.92 -1.60
N ASN A 61 7.47 1.87 -1.92
CA ASN A 61 7.79 3.02 -2.76
C ASN A 61 8.66 4.03 -1.99
N GLY A 62 9.44 4.80 -2.74
CA GLY A 62 10.26 5.87 -2.21
C GLY A 62 10.61 6.86 -3.31
N TRP A 63 11.14 8.02 -2.92
CA TRP A 63 11.64 9.02 -3.85
C TRP A 63 13.08 9.41 -3.50
N ASP A 64 13.79 9.94 -4.50
CA ASP A 64 15.14 10.45 -4.33
C ASP A 64 15.07 11.83 -3.66
N THR A 65 15.42 11.88 -2.37
CA THR A 65 15.39 13.09 -1.53
C THR A 65 16.41 14.14 -1.96
N THR A 66 17.38 13.78 -2.80
CA THR A 66 18.33 14.74 -3.39
C THR A 66 17.75 15.47 -4.60
N LYS A 67 16.69 14.92 -5.21
CA LYS A 67 16.06 15.45 -6.42
C LYS A 67 14.67 16.06 -6.17
N TRP A 68 13.92 15.51 -5.21
CA TRP A 68 12.54 15.91 -4.97
C TRP A 68 12.28 16.19 -3.48
N GLY A 69 11.58 17.29 -3.22
CA GLY A 69 11.12 17.65 -1.88
C GLY A 69 9.90 16.82 -1.44
N VAL A 70 9.68 16.75 -0.13
CA VAL A 70 8.55 16.02 0.50
C VAL A 70 7.21 16.49 -0.07
N SER A 71 7.02 17.78 -0.29
CA SER A 71 5.77 18.34 -0.82
C SER A 71 5.45 17.84 -2.23
N SER A 72 6.46 17.71 -3.10
CA SER A 72 6.27 17.18 -4.45
C SER A 72 5.93 15.69 -4.42
N ALA A 73 6.62 14.92 -3.57
CA ALA A 73 6.32 13.50 -3.38
C ALA A 73 4.91 13.28 -2.81
N LEU A 74 4.50 14.08 -1.82
CA LEU A 74 3.17 14.01 -1.23
C LEU A 74 2.08 14.34 -2.25
N LEU A 75 2.28 15.39 -3.06
CA LEU A 75 1.32 15.75 -4.10
C LEU A 75 1.18 14.63 -5.15
N TRP A 76 2.29 13.99 -5.52
CA TRP A 76 2.28 12.83 -6.40
C TRP A 76 1.51 11.65 -5.80
N GLU A 77 1.80 11.28 -4.55
CA GLU A 77 1.10 10.19 -3.86
C GLU A 77 -0.41 10.45 -3.75
N LEU A 78 -0.81 11.71 -3.52
CA LEU A 78 -2.23 12.10 -3.48
C LEU A 78 -2.91 11.91 -4.86
N ILE A 79 -2.31 12.44 -5.93
CA ILE A 79 -2.86 12.36 -7.29
C ILE A 79 -2.90 10.91 -7.78
N GLY A 80 -1.81 10.16 -7.57
CA GLY A 80 -1.70 8.76 -7.97
C GLY A 80 -2.72 7.89 -7.24
N THR A 81 -2.83 8.03 -5.92
CA THR A 81 -3.79 7.27 -5.11
C THR A 81 -5.23 7.63 -5.47
N PHE A 82 -5.54 8.92 -5.66
CA PHE A 82 -6.88 9.35 -6.08
C PHE A 82 -7.27 8.75 -7.43
N THR A 83 -6.37 8.80 -8.41
CA THR A 83 -6.61 8.24 -9.75
C THR A 83 -6.85 6.74 -9.65
N PHE A 84 -6.00 6.02 -8.92
CA PHE A 84 -6.14 4.58 -8.70
C PHE A 84 -7.49 4.22 -8.06
N VAL A 85 -7.86 4.87 -6.95
CA VAL A 85 -9.12 4.62 -6.22
C VAL A 85 -10.34 4.98 -7.07
N THR A 86 -10.25 5.95 -7.97
CA THR A 86 -11.37 6.36 -8.84
C THR A 86 -11.59 5.37 -10.00
N VAL A 87 -10.54 4.71 -10.47
CA VAL A 87 -10.60 3.78 -11.61
C VAL A 87 -11.13 2.40 -11.20
N ILE A 88 -10.86 1.96 -9.97
CA ILE A 88 -11.29 0.66 -9.44
C ILE A 88 -12.70 0.73 -8.82
#